data_AF-A0A1M4VXN4-F1
#
_entry.id   AF-A0A1M4VXN4-F1
#
_cell.length_a   1.000
_cell.length_b   1.000
_cell.length_c   1.000
_cell.angle_alpha   90.00
_cell.angle_beta   90.00
_cell.angle_gamma   90.00
#
_symmetry.space_group_name_H-M   'P 1'
#
loop_
_entity.id
_entity.type
_entity.pdbx_description
1 polymer ?
#
loop_
_entity_poly.entity_id
_entity_poly.type
_entity_poly.pdbx_seq_one_letter_code
_entity_poly.pdbx_strand_id
1 'polypeptide(L)'
;MQHCCRDIMQDNCIISCVYAVLLRIFGVAKMLEQIKYMKLTQLALGAIRNNKRVRARLQLELDRSEYTINRYVQENDIMLTTATALKIIREETGLTTKQILEKEKALAA
;
A
#
# COMPACT_ATOMS: atom_id res chain seq x y z
N MET A 1 39.32 -19.53 36.40
CA MET A 1 37.96 -19.53 36.95
C MET A 1 37.38 -18.16 36.61
N GLN A 2 36.66 -18.01 35.49
CA GLN A 2 35.21 -18.18 35.34
C GLN A 2 34.38 -17.21 36.21
N HIS A 3 33.36 -16.62 35.56
CA HIS A 3 32.28 -15.73 36.06
C HIS A 3 32.63 -14.23 36.13
N CYS A 4 31.91 -13.31 35.51
CA CYS A 4 30.76 -13.38 34.61
C CYS A 4 30.65 -12.02 33.92
N CYS A 5 30.94 -11.95 32.62
CA CYS A 5 30.43 -10.88 31.76
C CYS A 5 28.99 -11.25 31.38
N ARG A 6 28.02 -10.85 32.19
CA ARG A 6 26.58 -11.05 31.98
C ARG A 6 25.95 -9.98 32.87
N ASP A 7 25.52 -8.84 32.34
CA ASP A 7 24.08 -8.56 32.35
C ASP A 7 23.67 -7.27 31.58
N ILE A 8 24.47 -6.76 30.62
CA ILE A 8 24.07 -5.55 29.86
C ILE A 8 24.07 -5.74 28.33
N MET A 9 24.40 -6.93 27.82
CA MET A 9 24.39 -7.22 26.37
C MET A 9 23.41 -8.34 25.94
N GLN A 10 22.48 -8.75 26.80
CA GLN A 10 21.57 -9.85 26.46
C GLN A 10 20.31 -9.38 25.71
N ASP A 11 19.85 -8.14 25.93
CA ASP A 11 18.59 -7.66 25.34
C ASP A 11 18.72 -7.26 23.86
N ASN A 12 19.87 -6.72 23.44
CA ASN A 12 20.08 -6.33 22.04
C ASN A 12 20.38 -7.52 21.11
N CYS A 13 20.86 -8.65 21.65
CA CYS A 13 21.16 -9.83 20.85
C CYS A 13 19.89 -10.63 20.52
N ILE A 14 18.94 -10.71 21.46
CA ILE A 14 17.65 -11.37 21.24
C ILE A 14 16.84 -10.61 20.18
N ILE A 15 16.81 -9.27 20.23
CA ILE A 15 16.12 -8.47 19.20
C ILE A 15 16.73 -8.71 17.82
N SER A 16 18.06 -8.75 17.70
CA SER A 16 18.73 -9.03 16.43
C SER A 16 18.42 -10.43 15.89
N CYS A 17 18.42 -11.46 16.75
CA CYS A 17 18.11 -12.83 16.36
C CYS A 17 16.63 -13.02 15.99
N VAL A 18 15.70 -12.42 16.73
CA VAL A 18 14.26 -12.49 16.44
C VAL A 18 13.94 -11.78 15.14
N TYR A 19 14.53 -10.61 14.88
CA TYR A 19 14.39 -9.92 13.59
C TYR A 19 14.98 -10.72 12.43
N ALA A 20 16.16 -11.34 12.60
CA ALA A 20 16.77 -12.15 11.56
C ALA A 20 15.97 -13.42 11.20
N VAL A 21 15.29 -14.02 12.18
CA VAL A 21 14.41 -15.18 11.97
C VAL A 21 13.07 -14.76 11.37
N LEU A 22 12.47 -13.66 11.84
CA LEU A 22 11.25 -13.09 11.25
C LEU A 22 11.47 -12.68 9.79
N LEU A 23 12.63 -12.10 9.45
CA LEU A 23 13.01 -11.75 8.07
C LEU A 23 13.24 -12.96 7.16
N ARG A 24 13.53 -14.15 7.71
CA ARG A 24 13.70 -15.40 6.94
C ARG A 24 12.39 -16.18 6.77
N ILE A 25 11.47 -16.11 7.73
CA ILE A 25 10.16 -16.78 7.66
C ILE A 25 9.16 -15.96 6.84
N PHE A 26 9.14 -14.64 7.05
CA PHE A 26 8.29 -13.71 6.33
C PHE A 26 9.11 -13.05 5.24
N GLY A 27 9.04 -13.59 4.02
CA GLY A 27 9.59 -12.97 2.81
C GLY A 27 8.87 -11.66 2.46
N VAL A 28 9.13 -10.59 3.22
CA VAL A 28 8.51 -9.25 3.03
C VAL A 28 9.52 -8.18 2.69
N ALA A 29 10.76 -8.54 2.31
CA ALA A 29 11.67 -7.57 1.72
C ALA A 29 11.25 -7.19 0.28
N LYS A 30 10.49 -8.05 -0.42
CA LYS A 30 10.10 -7.84 -1.83
C LYS A 30 8.72 -7.21 -2.03
N MET A 31 8.02 -6.84 -0.94
CA MET A 31 6.69 -6.23 -1.03
C MET A 31 6.75 -4.70 -1.11
N LEU A 32 7.88 -4.09 -0.71
CA LEU A 32 8.05 -2.63 -0.65
C LEU A 32 8.87 -2.04 -1.81
N GLU A 33 9.28 -2.85 -2.78
CA GLU A 33 10.05 -2.38 -3.95
C GLU A 33 9.21 -2.41 -5.23
N GLN A 34 8.00 -1.85 -5.17
CA GLN A 34 7.28 -1.37 -6.35
C GLN A 34 6.59 -0.04 -6.00
N ILE A 35 7.28 0.85 -5.28
CA ILE A 35 6.92 2.28 -5.23
C ILE A 35 7.33 2.91 -6.58
N LYS A 36 6.91 2.28 -7.68
CA LYS A 36 6.77 2.95 -8.95
C LYS A 36 5.46 3.71 -8.82
N TYR A 37 5.46 4.98 -9.18
CA TYR A 37 4.29 5.84 -9.15
C TYR A 37 3.15 5.20 -9.95
N MET A 38 2.35 4.36 -9.27
CA MET A 38 1.23 3.68 -9.88
C MET A 38 0.10 4.68 -9.87
N LYS A 39 -0.30 5.07 -11.07
CA LYS A 39 -1.50 5.87 -11.30
C LYS A 39 -2.67 4.93 -11.59
N LEU A 40 -3.87 5.37 -11.27
CA LEU A 40 -5.07 4.66 -11.69
C LEU A 40 -5.30 4.83 -13.20
N THR A 41 -5.81 3.79 -13.84
CA THR A 41 -6.26 3.88 -15.23
C THR A 41 -7.49 4.78 -15.33
N GLN A 42 -7.74 5.34 -16.52
CA GLN A 42 -8.95 6.13 -16.79
C GLN A 42 -10.24 5.32 -16.57
N LEU A 43 -10.20 4.01 -16.83
CA LEU A 43 -11.32 3.11 -16.58
C LEU A 43 -11.65 3.04 -15.08
N ALA A 44 -10.63 2.90 -14.23
CA ALA A 44 -10.82 2.90 -12.79
C ALA A 44 -11.31 4.25 -12.26
N LEU A 45 -10.76 5.36 -12.76
CA LEU A 45 -11.22 6.70 -12.39
C LEU A 45 -12.69 6.93 -12.79
N GLY A 46 -13.10 6.47 -13.98
CA GLY A 46 -14.49 6.51 -14.43
C GLY A 46 -15.42 5.67 -13.53
N ALA A 47 -14.99 4.47 -13.16
CA ALA A 47 -15.74 3.60 -12.26
C ALA A 47 -15.94 4.24 -10.86
N ILE A 48 -14.89 4.87 -10.31
CA ILE A 48 -14.98 5.57 -9.02
C ILE A 48 -15.89 6.80 -9.14
N ARG A 49 -15.75 7.60 -10.20
CA ARG A 49 -16.54 8.83 -10.40
C ARG A 49 -18.03 8.55 -10.50
N ASN A 50 -18.41 7.51 -11.22
CA ASN A 50 -19.81 7.16 -11.46
C ASN A 50 -20.45 6.36 -10.30
N ASN A 51 -19.65 5.84 -9.37
CA ASN A 51 -20.14 5.03 -8.27
C ASN A 51 -20.09 5.78 -6.93
N LYS A 52 -21.26 6.28 -6.49
CA LYS A 52 -21.41 6.98 -5.20
C LYS A 52 -21.00 6.11 -4.01
N ARG A 53 -21.24 4.80 -4.05
CA ARG A 53 -20.91 3.87 -2.97
C ARG A 53 -19.40 3.73 -2.79
N VAL A 54 -18.66 3.61 -3.90
CA VAL A 54 -17.18 3.59 -3.87
C VAL A 54 -16.64 4.86 -3.20
N ARG A 55 -17.13 6.03 -3.62
CA ARG A 55 -16.66 7.32 -3.07
C ARG A 55 -16.99 7.45 -1.58
N ALA A 56 -18.19 7.05 -1.15
CA ALA A 56 -18.55 7.07 0.27
C ALA A 56 -17.65 6.13 1.10
N ARG A 57 -17.35 4.94 0.58
CA ARG A 57 -16.48 3.99 1.27
C ARG A 57 -15.03 4.46 1.33
N LEU A 58 -14.53 5.10 0.26
CA LEU A 58 -13.22 5.76 0.27
C LEU A 58 -13.15 6.92 1.27
N GLN A 59 -14.22 7.70 1.44
CA GLN A 59 -14.25 8.78 2.44
C GLN A 59 -14.09 8.22 3.86
N LEU A 60 -14.85 7.18 4.19
CA LEU A 60 -14.82 6.55 5.52
C LEU A 60 -13.46 5.92 5.81
N GLU A 61 -12.92 5.16 4.86
CA GLU A 61 -11.70 4.36 5.08
C GLU A 61 -10.41 5.18 4.99
N LEU A 62 -10.41 6.27 4.21
CA LEU A 62 -9.28 7.19 4.14
C LEU A 62 -9.38 8.35 5.13
N ASP A 63 -10.51 8.46 5.84
CA ASP A 63 -10.85 9.59 6.73
C ASP A 63 -10.65 10.94 6.01
N ARG A 64 -11.32 11.09 4.86
CA ARG A 64 -11.22 12.29 4.02
C ARG A 64 -12.61 12.78 3.60
N SER A 65 -12.72 14.10 3.46
CA SER A 65 -13.94 14.73 2.97
C SER A 65 -14.28 14.27 1.54
N GLU A 66 -15.56 14.31 1.18
CA GLU A 66 -16.00 14.07 -0.21
C GLU A 66 -15.28 14.96 -1.22
N TYR A 67 -15.07 16.23 -0.87
CA TYR A 67 -14.33 17.18 -1.70
C TYR A 67 -12.90 16.69 -1.97
N THR A 68 -12.20 16.25 -0.92
CA THR A 68 -10.84 15.71 -1.03
C THR A 68 -10.80 14.45 -1.89
N ILE A 69 -11.75 13.52 -1.72
CA ILE A 69 -11.84 12.31 -2.56
C ILE A 69 -12.10 12.67 -4.03
N ASN A 70 -12.99 13.63 -4.30
CA ASN A 70 -13.23 14.09 -5.66
C ASN A 70 -11.97 14.70 -6.28
N ARG A 71 -11.21 15.50 -5.51
CA ARG A 71 -9.92 16.03 -5.96
C ARG A 71 -8.93 14.92 -6.27
N TYR A 72 -8.80 13.92 -5.41
CA TYR A 72 -7.92 12.77 -5.66
C TYR A 72 -8.27 12.03 -6.95
N VAL A 73 -9.56 11.87 -7.25
CA VAL A 73 -10.02 11.24 -8.50
C VAL A 73 -9.75 12.12 -9.72
N GLN A 74 -9.81 13.45 -9.58
CA GLN A 74 -9.49 14.38 -10.66
C GLN A 74 -7.99 14.44 -10.96
N GLU A 75 -7.16 14.48 -9.93
CA GLU A 75 -5.70 14.62 -10.02
C GLU A 75 -4.98 13.28 -10.19
N ASN A 76 -5.70 12.15 -10.07
CA ASN A 76 -5.14 10.81 -10.05
C ASN A 76 -4.07 10.65 -8.96
N ASP A 77 -4.47 10.99 -7.74
CA ASP A 77 -3.61 11.07 -6.58
C ASP A 77 -3.16 9.68 -6.09
N ILE A 78 -1.91 9.61 -5.60
CA ILE A 78 -1.29 8.40 -5.06
C ILE A 78 -2.05 7.80 -3.87
N MET A 79 -2.85 8.59 -3.16
CA MET A 79 -3.69 8.12 -2.05
C MET A 79 -4.70 7.06 -2.52
N LEU A 80 -5.09 7.10 -3.79
CA LEU A 80 -6.00 6.11 -4.39
C LEU A 80 -5.29 4.79 -4.78
N THR A 81 -3.96 4.75 -4.75
CA THR A 81 -3.18 3.53 -5.00
C THR A 81 -2.63 2.88 -3.74
N THR A 82 -3.01 3.41 -2.57
CA THR A 82 -2.80 2.74 -1.28
C THR A 82 -3.50 1.37 -1.25
N ALA A 83 -2.97 0.44 -0.45
CA ALA A 83 -3.53 -0.91 -0.34
C ALA A 83 -5.02 -0.90 0.06
N THR A 84 -5.39 -0.01 0.97
CA THR A 84 -6.78 0.18 1.43
C THR A 84 -7.68 0.67 0.29
N ALA A 85 -7.26 1.72 -0.44
CA ALA A 85 -8.04 2.24 -1.57
C ALA A 85 -8.20 1.19 -2.68
N LEU A 86 -7.11 0.48 -3.04
CA LEU A 86 -7.16 -0.57 -4.05
C LEU A 86 -8.08 -1.72 -3.66
N LYS A 87 -8.10 -2.11 -2.38
CA LYS A 87 -9.03 -3.13 -1.87
C LYS A 87 -10.47 -2.69 -2.11
N ILE A 88 -10.83 -1.46 -1.72
CA ILE A 88 -12.18 -0.92 -1.87
C ILE A 88 -12.58 -0.86 -3.34
N ILE A 89 -11.70 -0.34 -4.21
CA ILE A 89 -11.97 -0.24 -5.65
C ILE A 89 -12.22 -1.64 -6.22
N ARG A 90 -11.40 -2.64 -5.89
CA ARG A 90 -11.58 -4.02 -6.36
C ARG A 90 -12.91 -4.63 -5.90
N GLU A 91 -13.25 -4.47 -4.62
CA GLU A 91 -14.47 -5.03 -4.03
C GLU A 91 -15.72 -4.42 -4.64
N GLU A 92 -15.73 -3.10 -4.85
CA GLU A 92 -16.93 -2.36 -5.26
C GLU A 92 -17.10 -2.23 -6.78
N THR A 93 -16.01 -2.35 -7.55
CA THR A 93 -16.06 -2.25 -9.03
C THR A 93 -15.89 -3.61 -9.73
N GLY A 94 -15.41 -4.63 -9.03
CA GLY A 94 -15.07 -5.93 -9.62
C GLY A 94 -13.85 -5.91 -10.56
N LEU A 95 -13.16 -4.77 -10.68
CA LEU A 95 -12.00 -4.63 -11.55
C LEU A 95 -10.78 -5.38 -10.98
N THR A 96 -9.99 -5.97 -11.87
CA THR A 96 -8.73 -6.60 -11.48
C THR A 96 -7.64 -5.56 -11.26
N THR A 97 -6.62 -5.88 -10.46
CA THR A 97 -5.48 -4.97 -10.22
C THR A 97 -4.82 -4.48 -11.52
N LYS A 98 -4.77 -5.31 -12.57
CA LYS A 98 -4.22 -4.94 -13.88
C LYS A 98 -5.08 -3.92 -14.63
N GLN A 99 -6.39 -3.90 -14.39
CA GLN A 99 -7.31 -2.94 -14.96
C GLN A 99 -7.37 -1.65 -14.14
N ILE A 100 -7.06 -1.73 -12.84
CA ILE A 100 -7.07 -0.59 -11.92
C ILE A 100 -5.79 0.23 -12.04
N LEU A 101 -4.64 -0.43 -12.07
CA LEU A 101 -3.33 0.20 -12.03
C LEU A 101 -2.73 0.30 -13.43
N GLU A 102 -2.32 1.50 -13.81
CA GLU A 102 -1.49 1.70 -14.98
C GLU A 102 -0.04 1.39 -14.61
N LYS A 103 0.55 0.39 -15.27
CA LYS A 103 2.00 0.18 -15.19
C LYS A 103 2.64 1.32 -15.95
N GLU A 104 3.27 2.24 -15.25
CA GLU A 104 4.17 3.21 -15.87
C GLU A 104 5.19 2.40 -16.70
N LYS A 105 5.03 2.41 -18.03
CA LYS A 105 6.05 1.91 -18.94
C LYS A 105 7.26 2.78 -18.62
N ALA A 106 8.31 2.18 -18.05
CA ALA A 106 9.60 2.87 -18.03
C ALA A 106 9.89 3.22 -19.49
N LEU A 107 10.04 4.51 -19.77
CA LEU A 107 10.52 5.00 -21.04
C LEU A 107 11.87 4.29 -21.29
N ALA A 108 11.88 3.28 -22.17
CA ALA A 108 13.07 2.90 -22.88
C ALA A 108 13.11 3.84 -24.08
N ALA A 109 13.80 4.96 -23.93
CA ALA A 109 14.18 5.87 -24.99
C ALA A 109 15.69 6.08 -24.87
#